data_AF-A0A9E2PAJ4-F1
#
_entry.id   AF-A0A9E2PAJ4-F1
#
_cell.length_a   1.000
_cell.length_b   1.000
_cell.length_c   1.000
_cell.angle_alpha   90.00
_cell.angle_beta   90.00
_cell.angle_gamma   90.00
#
_symmetry.space_group_name_H-M   'P 1'
#
loop_
_entity.id
_entity.type
_entity.pdbx_description
1 polymer ?
#
loop_
_entity_poly.entity_id
_entity_poly.type
_entity_poly.pdbx_seq_one_letter_code
_entity_poly.pdbx_strand_id
1 'polypeptide(L)'
;MARKKTSEKTEAEVLLKSGRRCCLCFGLNYDSDTKAGQLAHIDHNSSNSKMDNLAFLCLEHHDRYDSRPSQSKGFTKLELQQYRNSLYRFIGNNSSSTMPPPILKPSEDCYPSKPGEFSIAKKISKTPQAGNEANLAYYVEGDYSTGNSAIDYITNSTREIQKELAYLSDKLNQLQEEKESAVSLGLSGSVKSVEAEVNKILSRIDICKIRNVIIDAGFDRWDRFLFNLTCESGGFLDIWETIGEMKGNTFHSNPESDIRIPISTHESFRKAIDSRLFTEFLVCSLYDDWDDEATTLGTNCDYYLFGASPLDDGSVFFVDAWTINDL
;
A
#
# COMPACT_ATOMS: atom_id res chain seq x y z
N MET A 1 11.80 4.49 40.24
CA MET A 1 11.45 3.05 40.32
C MET A 1 12.34 2.28 39.36
N ALA A 2 12.77 1.06 39.70
CA ALA A 2 13.58 0.25 38.81
C ALA A 2 12.78 -0.05 37.52
N ARG A 3 13.36 0.25 36.36
CA ARG A 3 12.73 0.00 35.05
C ARG A 3 12.51 -1.49 34.90
N LYS A 4 11.26 -1.93 34.73
CA LYS A 4 10.95 -3.34 34.46
C LYS A 4 11.49 -3.66 33.06
N LYS A 5 12.38 -4.64 32.96
CA LYS A 5 12.94 -5.06 31.67
C LYS A 5 11.82 -5.73 30.86
N THR A 6 11.66 -5.34 29.61
CA THR A 6 10.83 -6.08 28.65
C THR A 6 11.34 -7.52 28.57
N SER A 7 10.43 -8.49 28.50
CA SER A 7 10.85 -9.89 28.35
C SER A 7 11.58 -10.08 27.02
N GLU A 8 12.64 -10.89 27.01
CA GLU A 8 13.43 -11.14 25.80
C GLU A 8 12.58 -11.73 24.66
N LYS A 9 11.57 -12.53 25.02
CA LYS A 9 10.58 -13.07 24.09
C LYS A 9 9.77 -11.96 23.41
N THR A 10 9.21 -11.03 24.21
CA THR A 10 8.40 -9.92 23.67
C THR A 10 9.23 -8.99 22.82
N GLU A 11 10.46 -8.68 23.25
CA GLU A 11 11.39 -7.86 22.47
C GLU A 11 11.71 -8.51 21.12
N ALA A 12 12.06 -9.80 21.12
CA ALA A 12 12.32 -10.54 19.89
C ALA A 12 11.10 -10.55 18.95
N GLU A 13 9.90 -10.74 19.49
CA GLU A 13 8.66 -10.77 18.69
C GLU A 13 8.39 -9.42 18.01
N VAL A 14 8.56 -8.30 18.72
CA VAL A 14 8.39 -6.95 18.16
C VAL A 14 9.44 -6.66 17.08
N LEU A 15 10.70 -7.08 17.30
CA LEU A 15 11.78 -6.91 16.32
C LEU A 15 11.58 -7.75 15.06
N LEU A 16 11.05 -8.96 15.20
CA LEU A 16 10.72 -9.84 14.07
C LEU A 16 9.54 -9.28 13.28
N LYS A 17 8.44 -8.90 13.95
CA LYS A 17 7.27 -8.31 13.25
C LYS A 17 7.61 -6.99 12.56
N SER A 18 8.51 -6.18 13.11
CA SER A 18 8.96 -4.94 12.47
C SER A 18 10.06 -5.15 11.44
N GLY A 19 10.69 -6.33 11.37
CA GLY A 19 11.89 -6.56 10.56
C GLY A 19 13.01 -5.55 10.84
N ARG A 20 13.09 -5.02 12.07
CA ARG A 20 13.98 -3.90 12.46
C ARG A 20 13.81 -2.64 11.59
N ARG A 21 12.61 -2.37 11.07
CA ARG A 21 12.26 -1.14 10.35
C ARG A 21 11.53 -0.19 11.28
N CYS A 22 11.88 1.09 11.22
CA CYS A 22 11.23 2.11 12.02
C CYS A 22 9.83 2.39 11.48
N CYS A 23 8.80 2.23 12.31
CA CYS A 23 7.44 2.49 11.86
C CYS A 23 7.18 3.95 11.49
N LEU A 24 7.85 4.93 12.12
CA LEU A 24 7.74 6.34 11.73
C LEU A 24 8.45 6.65 10.41
N CYS A 25 9.64 6.10 10.15
CA CYS A 25 10.29 6.23 8.85
C CYS A 25 9.39 5.69 7.72
N PHE A 26 8.80 4.52 7.96
CA PHE A 26 7.88 3.89 7.03
C PHE A 26 6.61 4.73 6.84
N GLY A 27 5.96 5.13 7.93
CA GLY A 27 4.71 5.88 7.87
C GLY A 27 4.82 7.25 7.20
N LEU A 28 5.95 7.94 7.40
CA LEU A 28 6.15 9.29 6.87
C LEU A 28 6.72 9.30 5.45
N ASN A 29 7.59 8.34 5.11
CA ASN A 29 8.40 8.39 3.89
C ASN A 29 8.43 7.07 3.10
N TYR A 30 7.66 6.05 3.50
CA TYR A 30 7.74 4.69 2.96
C TYR A 30 9.15 4.07 3.02
N ASP A 31 9.98 4.55 3.94
CA ASP A 31 11.32 4.06 4.15
C ASP A 31 11.26 2.68 4.83
N SER A 32 11.50 1.65 4.02
CA SER A 32 11.46 0.25 4.41
C SER A 32 12.85 -0.32 4.70
N ASP A 33 13.87 0.53 4.88
CA ASP A 33 15.19 0.06 5.23
C ASP A 33 15.27 -0.36 6.70
N THR A 34 16.10 -1.35 6.99
CA THR A 34 16.44 -1.72 8.37
C THR A 34 17.18 -0.59 9.06
N LYS A 35 16.81 -0.27 10.30
CA LYS A 35 17.41 0.83 11.07
C LYS A 35 18.10 0.33 12.33
N ALA A 36 19.14 1.06 12.75
CA ALA A 36 19.61 1.00 14.13
C ALA A 36 18.60 1.74 15.02
N GLY A 37 18.13 1.09 16.09
CA GLY A 37 16.95 1.57 16.80
C GLY A 37 16.68 0.88 18.12
N GLN A 38 15.61 1.31 18.79
CA GLN A 38 15.17 0.86 20.09
C GLN A 38 13.65 0.65 20.14
N LEU A 39 13.19 -0.09 21.14
CA LEU A 39 11.77 -0.21 21.44
C LEU A 39 11.27 1.00 22.22
N ALA A 40 10.27 1.68 21.67
CA ALA A 40 9.50 2.72 22.35
C ALA A 40 8.23 2.12 22.94
N HIS A 41 7.85 2.60 24.13
CA HIS A 41 6.55 2.31 24.72
C HIS A 41 5.58 3.37 24.21
N ILE A 42 4.54 2.96 23.49
CA ILE A 42 3.57 3.87 22.88
C ILE A 42 2.92 4.74 23.96
N ASP A 43 2.57 4.16 25.11
CA ASP A 43 1.96 4.92 26.20
C ASP A 43 2.93 5.79 27.04
N HIS A 44 4.24 5.79 26.74
CA HIS A 44 5.34 6.32 27.56
C HIS A 44 5.46 5.72 28.97
N ASN A 45 4.79 4.60 29.24
CA ASN A 45 4.89 3.89 30.50
C ASN A 45 5.81 2.68 30.37
N SER A 46 7.04 2.83 30.85
CA SER A 46 8.05 1.76 30.85
C SER A 46 7.67 0.50 31.65
N SER A 47 6.59 0.54 32.45
CA SER A 47 6.07 -0.65 33.15
C SER A 47 5.12 -1.49 32.29
N ASN A 48 4.63 -0.96 31.16
CA ASN A 48 3.69 -1.61 30.26
C ASN A 48 4.42 -2.27 29.08
N SER A 49 5.10 -3.37 29.34
CA SER A 49 5.86 -4.12 28.31
C SER A 49 5.00 -5.09 27.49
N LYS A 50 3.70 -4.82 27.32
CA LYS A 50 2.83 -5.61 26.44
C LYS A 50 3.24 -5.39 24.99
N MET A 51 3.15 -6.42 24.16
CA MET A 51 3.53 -6.34 22.75
C MET A 51 2.81 -5.20 22.02
N ASP A 52 1.50 -5.07 22.23
CA ASP A 52 0.68 -4.04 21.57
C ASP A 52 0.96 -2.62 22.07
N ASN A 53 1.77 -2.45 23.11
CA ASN A 53 2.25 -1.15 23.59
C ASN A 53 3.69 -0.85 23.14
N LEU A 54 4.34 -1.74 22.38
CA LEU A 54 5.71 -1.55 21.92
C LEU A 54 5.74 -1.24 20.43
N ALA A 55 6.68 -0.39 20.03
CA ALA A 55 6.99 -0.09 18.64
C ALA A 55 8.52 0.01 18.45
N PHE A 56 9.04 -0.46 17.33
CA PHE A 56 10.45 -0.29 17.00
C PHE A 56 10.65 1.02 16.24
N LEU A 57 11.57 1.86 16.74
CA LEU A 57 11.92 3.15 16.14
C LEU A 57 13.42 3.23 15.91
N CYS A 58 13.84 3.91 14.83
CA CYS A 58 15.24 4.32 14.70
C CYS A 58 15.60 5.30 15.83
N LEU A 59 16.88 5.44 16.16
CA LEU A 59 17.32 6.28 17.28
C LEU A 59 16.78 7.73 17.16
N GLU A 60 16.83 8.31 15.96
CA GLU A 60 16.32 9.67 15.70
C GLU A 60 14.83 9.81 16.03
N HIS A 61 13.99 8.91 15.51
CA HIS A 61 12.55 8.94 15.79
C HIS A 61 12.22 8.51 17.21
N HIS A 62 13.04 7.67 17.84
CA HIS A 62 12.89 7.30 19.23
C HIS A 62 13.09 8.51 20.14
N ASP A 63 14.18 9.26 19.95
CA ASP A 63 14.47 10.49 20.69
C ASP A 63 13.38 11.55 20.47
N ARG A 64 12.92 11.71 19.23
CA ARG A 64 11.84 12.65 18.90
C ARG A 64 10.49 12.25 19.50
N TYR A 65 10.21 10.95 19.60
CA TYR A 65 9.00 10.46 20.24
C TYR A 65 9.05 10.65 21.75
N ASP A 66 10.16 10.31 22.39
CA ASP A 66 10.29 10.37 23.86
C ASP A 66 10.43 11.82 24.39
N SER A 67 10.90 12.74 23.54
CA SER A 67 10.99 14.16 23.88
C SER A 67 9.65 14.89 23.76
N ARG A 68 9.49 15.93 24.59
CA ARG A 68 8.38 16.91 24.49
C ARG A 68 8.90 18.21 23.89
N PRO A 69 8.85 18.38 22.56
CA PRO A 69 9.25 19.63 21.93
C PRO A 69 8.38 20.79 22.45
N SER A 70 9.00 21.94 22.72
CA SER A 70 8.30 23.15 23.21
C SER A 70 7.73 24.02 22.08
N GLN A 71 8.15 23.77 20.83
CA GLN A 71 7.81 24.58 19.67
C GLN A 71 7.03 23.82 18.59
N SER A 72 7.32 22.53 18.40
CA SER A 72 6.64 21.69 17.43
C SER A 72 5.67 20.72 18.11
N LYS A 73 4.69 20.21 17.37
CA LYS A 73 3.90 19.06 17.82
C LYS A 73 4.79 17.81 17.77
N GLY A 74 4.87 17.11 18.89
CA GLY A 74 5.45 15.76 18.94
C GLY A 74 4.50 14.75 18.29
N PHE A 75 5.01 13.56 18.03
CA PHE A 75 4.19 12.44 17.56
C PHE A 75 3.24 11.98 18.66
N THR A 76 2.00 11.71 18.29
CA THR A 76 0.97 11.19 19.18
C THR A 76 1.06 9.66 19.29
N LYS A 77 0.45 9.13 20.35
CA LYS A 77 0.31 7.69 20.56
C LYS A 77 -0.46 7.01 19.42
N LEU A 78 -1.50 7.69 18.92
CA LEU A 78 -2.35 7.20 17.84
C LEU A 78 -1.57 7.10 16.53
N GLU A 79 -0.83 8.15 16.16
CA GLU A 79 0.04 8.13 14.97
C GLU A 79 1.04 6.98 15.04
N LEU A 80 1.75 6.84 16.18
CA LEU A 80 2.74 5.78 16.33
C LEU A 80 2.10 4.38 16.21
N GLN A 81 0.91 4.20 16.78
CA GLN A 81 0.16 2.95 16.70
C GLN A 81 -0.31 2.64 15.27
N GLN A 82 -0.88 3.62 14.56
CA GLN A 82 -1.30 3.48 13.16
C GLN A 82 -0.11 3.11 12.27
N TYR A 83 0.99 3.87 12.34
CA TYR A 83 2.17 3.59 11.53
C TYR A 83 2.82 2.24 11.84
N ARG A 84 2.83 1.81 13.11
CA ARG A 84 3.29 0.46 13.47
C ARG A 84 2.40 -0.62 12.82
N ASN A 85 1.09 -0.46 12.90
CA ASN A 85 0.16 -1.42 12.33
C ASN A 85 0.29 -1.49 10.80
N SER A 86 0.45 -0.35 10.12
CA SER A 86 0.73 -0.29 8.68
C SER A 86 2.03 -1.01 8.33
N LEU A 87 3.11 -0.79 9.09
CA LEU A 87 4.38 -1.50 8.89
C LEU A 87 4.22 -3.03 9.05
N TYR A 88 3.47 -3.48 10.07
CA TYR A 88 3.25 -4.91 10.30
C TYR A 88 2.46 -5.57 9.18
N ARG A 89 1.43 -4.90 8.65
CA ARG A 89 0.70 -5.39 7.47
C ARG A 89 1.62 -5.49 6.27
N PHE A 90 2.38 -4.43 5.98
CA PHE A 90 3.36 -4.41 4.89
C PHE A 90 4.38 -5.56 4.97
N ILE A 91 4.92 -5.85 6.16
CA ILE A 91 5.88 -6.95 6.34
C ILE A 91 5.19 -8.31 6.26
N GLY A 92 4.02 -8.45 6.88
CA GLY A 92 3.22 -9.68 6.86
C GLY A 92 2.92 -10.11 5.43
N ASN A 93 2.46 -9.17 4.61
CA ASN A 93 2.14 -9.39 3.20
C ASN A 93 3.36 -9.82 2.38
N ASN A 94 4.53 -9.22 2.64
CA ASN A 94 5.78 -9.54 1.96
C ASN A 94 6.43 -10.86 2.40
N SER A 95 6.09 -11.38 3.59
CA SER A 95 6.71 -12.57 4.19
C SER A 95 6.16 -13.93 3.71
N SER A 96 5.14 -13.92 2.85
CA SER A 96 4.67 -15.11 2.11
C SER A 96 5.69 -15.60 1.06
N SER A 97 6.76 -14.84 0.83
CA SER A 97 7.97 -15.29 0.14
C SER A 97 8.99 -15.87 1.14
N THR A 98 9.24 -17.18 1.05
CA THR A 98 10.11 -18.00 1.93
C THR A 98 11.46 -17.34 2.26
N MET A 99 11.83 -17.25 3.55
CA MET A 99 13.09 -16.64 4.00
C MET A 99 14.35 -17.34 3.44
N PRO A 100 15.39 -16.59 3.04
CA PRO A 100 16.70 -17.15 2.70
C PRO A 100 17.57 -17.40 3.95
N PRO A 101 18.57 -18.29 3.88
CA PRO A 101 19.45 -18.63 5.01
C PRO A 101 20.44 -17.48 5.34
N PRO A 102 21.08 -17.49 6.54
CA PRO A 102 21.92 -16.38 7.01
C PRO A 102 23.20 -16.23 6.19
N ILE A 103 23.51 -15.01 5.77
CA ILE A 103 24.71 -14.66 4.99
C ILE A 103 25.90 -14.38 5.94
N LEU A 104 27.01 -15.08 5.74
CA LEU A 104 28.33 -14.77 6.30
C LEU A 104 28.97 -13.61 5.51
N LYS A 105 29.52 -12.60 6.20
CA LYS A 105 30.07 -11.38 5.58
C LYS A 105 31.39 -11.64 4.81
N PRO A 106 31.54 -11.15 3.56
CA PRO A 106 32.83 -11.04 2.88
C PRO A 106 33.56 -9.72 3.20
N SER A 107 34.89 -9.73 3.03
CA SER A 107 35.87 -8.71 3.41
C SER A 107 35.91 -7.45 2.51
N GLU A 108 36.24 -6.33 3.13
CA GLU A 108 36.25 -4.95 2.61
C GLU A 108 37.47 -4.62 1.71
N ASP A 109 37.55 -5.14 0.49
CA ASP A 109 38.55 -4.65 -0.48
C ASP A 109 38.04 -4.82 -1.92
N CYS A 110 37.34 -3.81 -2.46
CA CYS A 110 37.34 -3.40 -3.89
C CYS A 110 36.14 -2.50 -4.23
N TYR A 111 36.38 -1.20 -4.45
CA TYR A 111 35.56 -0.38 -5.36
C TYR A 111 36.44 0.70 -6.00
N PRO A 112 36.48 0.79 -7.35
CA PRO A 112 36.91 1.99 -8.04
C PRO A 112 35.73 2.87 -8.48
N SER A 113 36.10 4.11 -8.82
CA SER A 113 35.32 5.35 -8.82
C SER A 113 34.51 5.64 -10.09
N LYS A 114 33.31 6.22 -9.87
CA LYS A 114 32.51 7.20 -10.65
C LYS A 114 32.16 6.95 -12.14
N PRO A 115 30.87 7.04 -12.53
CA PRO A 115 30.45 7.25 -13.91
C PRO A 115 30.18 8.74 -14.25
N GLY A 116 30.46 9.10 -15.51
CA GLY A 116 30.31 10.43 -16.09
C GLY A 116 28.92 10.72 -16.67
N GLU A 117 28.65 12.02 -16.85
CA GLU A 117 27.40 12.65 -17.25
C GLU A 117 27.00 12.38 -18.72
N PHE A 118 25.69 12.22 -18.97
CA PHE A 118 25.10 12.36 -20.30
C PHE A 118 23.78 13.14 -20.22
N SER A 119 23.65 14.17 -21.06
CA SER A 119 22.50 15.08 -21.15
C SER A 119 21.89 14.98 -22.54
N ILE A 120 20.58 14.71 -22.66
CA ILE A 120 19.83 14.95 -23.91
C ILE A 120 18.46 15.53 -23.57
N ALA A 121 18.25 16.77 -23.99
CA ALA A 121 16.95 17.44 -24.01
C ALA A 121 16.22 17.15 -25.32
N LYS A 122 14.91 16.86 -25.27
CA LYS A 122 14.04 17.02 -26.44
C LYS A 122 12.62 17.42 -26.03
N LYS A 123 12.26 18.65 -26.39
CA LYS A 123 10.91 19.23 -26.42
C LYS A 123 10.11 18.58 -27.55
N ILE A 124 8.88 18.11 -27.27
CA ILE A 124 7.82 18.03 -28.28
C ILE A 124 6.51 18.51 -27.64
N SER A 125 5.95 19.56 -28.23
CA SER A 125 4.62 20.09 -28.01
C SER A 125 3.63 19.48 -29.00
N LYS A 126 2.37 19.32 -28.58
CA LYS A 126 1.13 19.72 -29.32
C LYS A 126 -0.14 19.16 -28.65
N THR A 127 -1.05 20.06 -28.31
CA THR A 127 -2.52 19.89 -28.20
C THR A 127 -3.18 20.41 -29.49
N PRO A 128 -4.53 20.37 -29.70
CA PRO A 128 -5.64 19.54 -29.15
C PRO A 128 -6.67 19.07 -30.24
N GLN A 129 -7.72 18.32 -29.85
CA GLN A 129 -9.17 18.48 -30.21
C GLN A 129 -9.95 17.23 -29.72
N ALA A 130 -10.88 17.29 -28.76
CA ALA A 130 -12.25 17.82 -28.74
C ALA A 130 -13.26 16.95 -29.53
N GLY A 131 -14.15 16.25 -28.83
CA GLY A 131 -15.35 15.62 -29.41
C GLY A 131 -16.03 14.53 -28.56
N ASN A 132 -17.17 14.89 -28.00
CA ASN A 132 -18.35 14.09 -27.61
C ASN A 132 -18.55 13.63 -26.15
N GLU A 133 -19.79 13.93 -25.74
CA GLU A 133 -20.38 14.03 -24.41
C GLU A 133 -20.99 12.72 -23.88
N ALA A 134 -21.32 12.77 -22.59
CA ALA A 134 -22.33 12.00 -21.85
C ALA A 134 -21.90 10.66 -21.26
N ASN A 135 -21.13 10.74 -20.17
CA ASN A 135 -21.38 9.92 -18.98
C ASN A 135 -21.45 10.85 -17.77
N LEU A 136 -22.59 10.84 -17.10
CA LEU A 136 -22.84 11.58 -15.87
C LEU A 136 -22.08 10.89 -14.74
N ALA A 137 -20.78 11.17 -14.62
CA ALA A 137 -20.06 10.88 -13.39
C ALA A 137 -20.58 11.87 -12.34
N TYR A 138 -21.14 11.35 -11.24
CA TYR A 138 -21.27 12.11 -10.01
C TYR A 138 -19.85 12.43 -9.54
N TYR A 139 -19.26 13.49 -10.09
CA TYR A 139 -18.19 14.19 -9.41
C TYR A 139 -18.81 14.80 -8.16
N VAL A 140 -18.21 14.55 -7.01
CA VAL A 140 -18.43 15.35 -5.82
C VAL A 140 -18.02 16.78 -6.18
N GLU A 141 -18.95 17.58 -6.71
CA GLU A 141 -18.79 19.03 -6.89
C GLU A 141 -18.84 19.68 -5.51
N GLY A 142 -17.78 19.45 -4.72
CA GLY A 142 -17.41 20.38 -3.67
C GLY A 142 -16.84 21.62 -4.36
N ASP A 143 -17.50 22.76 -4.19
CA ASP A 143 -17.06 24.07 -4.70
C ASP A 143 -15.77 24.50 -3.95
N TYR A 144 -14.64 23.90 -4.31
CA TYR A 144 -13.31 24.22 -3.79
C TYR A 144 -12.61 25.20 -4.74
N SER A 145 -13.18 26.41 -4.86
CA SER A 145 -12.68 27.48 -5.72
C SER A 145 -11.42 28.19 -5.17
N THR A 146 -10.48 27.46 -4.56
CA THR A 146 -9.16 28.01 -4.21
C THR A 146 -8.06 27.09 -4.71
N GLY A 147 -7.44 27.51 -5.81
CA GLY A 147 -6.46 26.71 -6.55
C GLY A 147 -5.31 26.17 -5.71
N ASN A 148 -5.21 24.85 -5.68
CA ASN A 148 -3.95 24.11 -5.65
C ASN A 148 -4.25 22.63 -5.87
N SER A 149 -3.79 22.09 -7.00
CA SER A 149 -3.42 20.68 -7.21
C SER A 149 -4.12 19.62 -6.34
N ALA A 150 -5.46 19.56 -6.35
CA ALA A 150 -6.15 18.30 -6.08
C ALA A 150 -5.83 17.41 -7.27
N ILE A 151 -4.62 16.84 -7.22
CA ILE A 151 -4.08 15.89 -8.17
C ILE A 151 -5.15 14.84 -8.32
N ASP A 152 -5.70 14.80 -9.53
CA ASP A 152 -6.17 13.67 -10.33
C ASP A 152 -5.80 12.28 -9.77
N TYR A 153 -6.23 12.00 -8.53
CA TYR A 153 -5.92 10.80 -7.76
C TYR A 153 -6.47 9.55 -8.46
N ILE A 154 -7.54 9.75 -9.22
CA ILE A 154 -8.30 8.73 -9.93
C ILE A 154 -7.72 8.47 -11.33
N THR A 155 -7.18 9.48 -12.03
CA THR A 155 -6.98 9.36 -13.50
C THR A 155 -5.54 9.12 -13.96
N ASN A 156 -4.54 9.09 -13.06
CA ASN A 156 -3.15 8.88 -13.50
C ASN A 156 -2.65 7.42 -13.41
N SER A 157 -3.52 6.46 -13.11
CA SER A 157 -3.15 5.07 -12.82
C SER A 157 -2.47 4.33 -13.99
N THR A 158 -2.97 4.47 -15.21
CA THR A 158 -2.39 3.78 -16.39
C THR A 158 -0.97 4.25 -16.68
N ARG A 159 -0.76 5.57 -16.67
CA ARG A 159 0.55 6.16 -17.02
C ARG A 159 1.61 5.79 -15.99
N GLU A 160 1.27 5.77 -14.70
CA GLU A 160 2.21 5.37 -13.66
C GLU A 160 2.55 3.87 -13.74
N ILE A 161 1.56 3.00 -14.04
CA ILE A 161 1.82 1.57 -14.25
C ILE A 161 2.71 1.34 -15.48
N GLN A 162 2.48 2.05 -16.58
CA GLN A 162 3.30 1.96 -17.78
C GLN A 162 4.74 2.43 -17.53
N LYS A 163 4.93 3.52 -16.77
CA LYS A 163 6.27 3.96 -16.35
C LYS A 163 6.96 2.92 -15.46
N GLU A 164 6.23 2.34 -14.51
CA GLU A 164 6.76 1.28 -13.65
C GLU A 164 7.16 0.05 -14.47
N LEU A 165 6.33 -0.38 -15.42
CA LEU A 165 6.65 -1.48 -16.34
C LEU A 165 7.91 -1.20 -17.16
N ALA A 166 8.05 0.02 -17.70
CA ALA A 166 9.24 0.41 -18.46
C ALA A 166 10.49 0.35 -17.57
N TYR A 167 10.44 0.95 -16.38
CA TYR A 167 11.53 0.93 -15.42
C TYR A 167 11.94 -0.50 -15.02
N LEU A 168 10.97 -1.36 -14.70
CA LEU A 168 11.23 -2.74 -14.31
C LEU A 168 11.81 -3.56 -15.45
N SER A 169 11.35 -3.32 -16.68
CA SER A 169 11.89 -3.98 -17.88
C SER A 169 13.35 -3.59 -18.13
N ASP A 170 13.68 -2.30 -17.99
CA ASP A 170 15.05 -1.82 -18.11
C ASP A 170 15.95 -2.41 -17.00
N LYS A 171 15.47 -2.43 -15.76
CA LYS A 171 16.19 -3.05 -14.62
C LYS A 171 16.40 -4.55 -14.83
N LEU A 172 15.42 -5.26 -15.40
CA LEU A 172 15.53 -6.67 -15.73
C LEU A 172 16.66 -6.91 -16.75
N ASN A 173 16.74 -6.10 -17.81
CA ASN A 173 17.79 -6.20 -18.82
C ASN A 173 19.18 -5.99 -18.19
N GLN A 174 19.33 -4.97 -17.33
CA GLN A 174 20.59 -4.71 -16.61
C GLN A 174 21.02 -5.88 -15.73
N LEU A 175 20.09 -6.50 -14.99
CA LEU A 175 20.40 -7.68 -14.18
C LEU A 175 20.76 -8.90 -15.03
N GLN A 176 20.19 -9.04 -16.22
CA GLN A 176 20.57 -10.11 -17.14
C GLN A 176 22.02 -9.93 -17.63
N GLU A 177 22.42 -8.71 -17.99
CA GLU A 177 23.82 -8.39 -18.33
C GLU A 177 24.77 -8.64 -17.15
N GLU A 178 24.39 -8.23 -15.94
CA GLU A 178 25.18 -8.50 -14.72
C GLU A 178 25.32 -10.01 -14.46
N LYS A 179 24.24 -10.77 -14.65
CA LYS A 179 24.25 -12.23 -14.52
C LYS A 179 25.25 -12.85 -15.50
N GLU A 180 25.21 -12.46 -16.78
CA GLU A 180 26.13 -12.97 -17.81
C GLU A 180 27.59 -12.66 -17.46
N SER A 181 27.86 -11.44 -16.98
CA SER A 181 29.18 -11.04 -16.50
C SER A 181 29.64 -11.89 -15.31
N ALA A 182 28.79 -12.08 -14.29
CA ALA A 182 29.10 -12.90 -13.13
C ALA A 182 29.36 -14.38 -13.50
N VAL A 183 28.61 -14.91 -14.47
CA VAL A 183 28.84 -16.25 -15.04
C VAL A 183 30.22 -16.33 -15.70
N SER A 184 30.59 -15.33 -16.51
CA SER A 184 31.90 -15.30 -17.20
C SER A 184 33.09 -15.28 -16.22
N LEU A 185 32.90 -14.69 -15.04
CA LEU A 185 33.90 -14.60 -13.97
C LEU A 185 33.88 -15.78 -12.99
N GLY A 186 32.95 -16.74 -13.15
CA GLY A 186 32.82 -17.89 -12.23
C GLY A 186 32.28 -17.53 -10.85
N LEU A 187 31.58 -16.39 -10.71
CA LEU A 187 31.08 -15.86 -9.42
C LEU A 187 29.72 -16.46 -9.05
N SER A 188 29.70 -17.74 -8.69
CA SER A 188 28.45 -18.48 -8.40
C SER A 188 27.55 -17.86 -7.32
N GLY A 189 28.12 -17.19 -6.32
CA GLY A 189 27.35 -16.47 -5.29
C GLY A 189 26.59 -15.28 -5.86
N SER A 190 27.24 -14.47 -6.70
CA SER A 190 26.63 -13.32 -7.37
C SER A 190 25.52 -13.77 -8.32
N VAL A 191 25.74 -14.85 -9.09
CA VAL A 191 24.70 -15.42 -9.98
C VAL A 191 23.42 -15.74 -9.21
N LYS A 192 23.52 -16.44 -8.07
CA LYS A 192 22.34 -16.76 -7.25
C LYS A 192 21.63 -15.52 -6.70
N SER A 193 22.40 -14.51 -6.29
CA SER A 193 21.85 -13.25 -5.81
C SER A 193 21.09 -12.51 -6.91
N VAL A 194 21.66 -12.43 -8.11
CA VAL A 194 21.02 -11.79 -9.27
C VAL A 194 19.77 -12.57 -9.71
N GLU A 195 19.80 -13.90 -9.72
CA GLU A 195 18.62 -14.72 -10.02
C GLU A 195 17.46 -14.48 -9.04
N ALA A 196 17.75 -14.34 -7.75
CA ALA A 196 16.74 -14.02 -6.76
C ALA A 196 16.10 -12.64 -7.02
N GLU A 197 16.90 -11.64 -7.39
CA GLU A 197 16.39 -10.30 -7.73
C GLU A 197 15.60 -10.29 -9.04
N VAL A 198 16.07 -11.01 -10.07
CA VAL A 198 15.36 -11.21 -11.35
C VAL A 198 13.96 -11.80 -11.11
N ASN A 199 13.85 -12.82 -10.27
CA ASN A 199 12.56 -13.44 -9.95
C ASN A 199 11.59 -12.46 -9.27
N LYS A 200 12.10 -11.59 -8.38
CA LYS A 200 11.27 -10.54 -7.76
C LYS A 200 10.79 -9.52 -8.80
N ILE A 201 11.67 -9.07 -9.69
CA ILE A 201 11.31 -8.12 -10.75
C ILE A 201 10.29 -8.72 -11.71
N LEU A 202 10.48 -9.97 -12.13
CA LEU A 202 9.51 -10.68 -12.99
C LEU A 202 8.14 -10.76 -12.33
N SER A 203 8.10 -11.12 -11.05
CA SER A 203 6.84 -11.14 -10.27
C SER A 203 6.17 -9.76 -10.25
N ARG A 204 6.95 -8.68 -10.08
CA ARG A 204 6.43 -7.31 -10.09
C ARG A 204 5.94 -6.89 -11.48
N ILE A 205 6.65 -7.27 -12.54
CA ILE A 205 6.22 -7.03 -13.93
C ILE A 205 4.88 -7.71 -14.19
N ASP A 206 4.71 -8.96 -13.76
CA ASP A 206 3.46 -9.70 -13.95
C ASP A 206 2.30 -9.05 -13.20
N ILE A 207 2.52 -8.56 -11.97
CA ILE A 207 1.54 -7.74 -11.24
C ILE A 207 1.15 -6.51 -12.06
N CYS A 208 2.13 -5.73 -12.53
CA CYS A 208 1.84 -4.51 -13.27
C CYS A 208 1.13 -4.78 -14.61
N LYS A 209 1.43 -5.90 -15.28
CA LYS A 209 0.70 -6.33 -16.48
C LYS A 209 -0.77 -6.64 -16.17
N ILE A 210 -1.04 -7.39 -15.09
CA ILE A 210 -2.43 -7.67 -14.67
C ILE A 210 -3.17 -6.37 -14.34
N ARG A 211 -2.55 -5.46 -13.60
CA ARG A 211 -3.14 -4.14 -13.30
C ARG A 211 -3.47 -3.37 -14.58
N ASN A 212 -2.58 -3.39 -15.57
CA ASN A 212 -2.83 -2.74 -16.85
C ASN A 212 -4.02 -3.37 -17.59
N VAL A 213 -4.14 -4.70 -17.59
CA VAL A 213 -5.30 -5.42 -18.18
C VAL A 213 -6.62 -5.03 -17.50
N ILE A 214 -6.62 -4.90 -16.17
CA ILE A 214 -7.80 -4.47 -15.41
C ILE A 214 -8.22 -3.04 -15.80
N ILE A 215 -7.25 -2.13 -15.89
CA ILE A 215 -7.51 -0.74 -16.27
C ILE A 215 -7.99 -0.65 -17.71
N ASP A 216 -7.39 -1.40 -18.63
CA ASP A 216 -7.82 -1.47 -20.03
C ASP A 216 -9.26 -2.04 -20.16
N ALA A 217 -9.74 -2.82 -19.18
CA ALA A 217 -11.13 -3.28 -19.11
C ALA A 217 -12.12 -2.21 -18.57
N GLY A 218 -11.60 -1.05 -18.16
CA GLY A 218 -12.36 0.11 -17.71
C GLY A 218 -12.62 0.17 -16.20
N PHE A 219 -11.79 -0.51 -15.39
CA PHE A 219 -11.86 -0.42 -13.93
C PHE A 219 -10.73 0.46 -13.40
N ASP A 220 -11.09 1.53 -12.69
CA ASP A 220 -10.11 2.46 -12.16
C ASP A 220 -9.37 1.86 -10.98
N ARG A 221 -8.06 2.04 -10.93
CA ARG A 221 -7.23 1.57 -9.81
C ARG A 221 -7.28 2.57 -8.66
N TRP A 222 -7.48 2.04 -7.45
CA TRP A 222 -7.42 2.76 -6.20
C TRP A 222 -6.41 2.09 -5.26
N ASP A 223 -5.68 2.91 -4.50
CA ASP A 223 -4.87 2.41 -3.40
C ASP A 223 -5.75 2.34 -2.15
N ARG A 224 -5.99 1.14 -1.60
CA ARG A 224 -6.89 0.96 -0.45
C ARG A 224 -6.41 1.74 0.76
N PHE A 225 -5.10 1.79 1.00
CA PHE A 225 -4.56 2.50 2.15
C PHE A 225 -4.76 4.01 2.02
N LEU A 226 -4.47 4.58 0.85
CA LEU A 226 -4.69 6.00 0.59
C LEU A 226 -6.19 6.36 0.58
N PHE A 227 -7.06 5.46 0.12
CA PHE A 227 -8.51 5.65 0.23
C PHE A 227 -8.93 5.75 1.69
N ASN A 228 -8.53 4.81 2.52
CA ASN A 228 -8.82 4.82 3.96
C ASN A 228 -8.27 6.09 4.62
N LEU A 229 -7.02 6.46 4.32
CA LEU A 229 -6.41 7.67 4.85
C LEU A 229 -7.18 8.93 4.43
N THR A 230 -7.73 8.95 3.21
CA THR A 230 -8.56 10.05 2.71
C THR A 230 -9.88 10.12 3.47
N CYS A 231 -10.52 8.97 3.72
CA CYS A 231 -11.74 8.88 4.52
C CYS A 231 -11.49 9.38 5.95
N GLU A 232 -10.45 8.87 6.61
CA GLU A 232 -10.04 9.30 7.96
C GLU A 232 -9.76 10.81 8.01
N SER A 233 -9.07 11.35 6.99
CA SER A 233 -8.75 12.78 6.91
C SER A 233 -9.99 13.65 6.70
N GLY A 234 -11.03 13.11 6.08
CA GLY A 234 -12.33 13.74 5.90
C GLY A 234 -13.25 13.61 7.12
N GLY A 235 -12.84 12.87 8.16
CA GLY A 235 -13.68 12.58 9.33
C GLY A 235 -14.67 11.43 9.13
N PHE A 236 -14.58 10.70 8.01
CA PHE A 236 -15.45 9.57 7.73
C PHE A 236 -14.95 8.30 8.39
N LEU A 237 -15.87 7.47 8.88
CA LEU A 237 -15.56 6.09 9.23
C LEU A 237 -15.73 5.20 8.01
N ASP A 238 -14.69 4.44 7.65
CA ASP A 238 -14.77 3.42 6.63
C ASP A 238 -14.87 2.01 7.22
N ILE A 239 -15.82 1.22 6.73
CA ILE A 239 -15.97 -0.20 7.07
C ILE A 239 -15.86 -1.02 5.79
N TRP A 240 -14.95 -2.00 5.79
CA TRP A 240 -14.72 -2.89 4.65
C TRP A 240 -15.30 -4.27 4.91
N GLU A 241 -16.09 -4.76 3.98
CA GLU A 241 -16.66 -6.11 4.01
C GLU A 241 -16.40 -6.85 2.70
N THR A 242 -16.09 -8.14 2.81
CA THR A 242 -15.99 -9.03 1.66
C THR A 242 -17.38 -9.56 1.33
N ILE A 243 -17.88 -9.27 0.14
CA ILE A 243 -19.20 -9.72 -0.32
C ILE A 243 -19.12 -11.03 -1.11
N GLY A 244 -17.94 -11.41 -1.58
CA GLY A 244 -17.70 -12.68 -2.24
C GLY A 244 -16.33 -12.80 -2.90
N GLU A 245 -16.05 -14.00 -3.40
CA GLU A 245 -14.75 -14.35 -3.97
C GLU A 245 -14.89 -15.29 -5.17
N MET A 246 -13.88 -15.28 -6.05
CA MET A 246 -13.77 -16.22 -7.16
C MET A 246 -13.00 -17.47 -6.72
N LYS A 247 -13.64 -18.65 -6.82
CA LYS A 247 -12.97 -19.96 -6.67
C LYS A 247 -12.91 -20.64 -8.03
N GLY A 248 -11.74 -20.52 -8.66
CA GLY A 248 -11.59 -20.94 -10.06
C GLY A 248 -12.49 -20.10 -10.97
N ASN A 249 -13.49 -20.73 -11.57
CA ASN A 249 -14.43 -20.07 -12.50
C ASN A 249 -15.79 -19.75 -11.88
N THR A 250 -15.97 -19.98 -10.58
CA THR A 250 -17.26 -19.81 -9.91
C THR A 250 -17.16 -18.69 -8.88
N PHE A 251 -18.10 -17.75 -8.92
CA PHE A 251 -18.26 -16.75 -7.88
C PHE A 251 -19.00 -17.36 -6.69
N HIS A 252 -18.47 -17.14 -5.48
CA HIS A 252 -19.08 -17.54 -4.22
C HIS A 252 -19.39 -16.28 -3.40
N SER A 253 -20.67 -16.01 -3.20
CA SER A 253 -21.12 -14.94 -2.30
C SER A 253 -20.75 -15.27 -0.86
N ASN A 254 -20.38 -14.26 -0.08
CA ASN A 254 -20.22 -14.39 1.36
C ASN A 254 -21.62 -14.39 2.03
N PRO A 255 -22.06 -15.52 2.62
CA PRO A 255 -23.39 -15.60 3.23
C PRO A 255 -23.51 -14.77 4.52
N GLU A 256 -22.39 -14.30 5.08
CA GLU A 256 -22.37 -13.46 6.28
C GLU A 256 -22.49 -11.96 5.96
N SER A 257 -22.40 -11.57 4.69
CA SER A 257 -22.58 -10.16 4.31
C SER A 257 -24.06 -9.84 4.15
N ASP A 258 -24.52 -8.84 4.91
CA ASP A 258 -25.88 -8.31 4.85
C ASP A 258 -26.00 -7.13 3.86
N ILE A 259 -24.95 -6.84 3.10
CA ILE A 259 -24.92 -5.72 2.15
C ILE A 259 -25.80 -6.03 0.94
N ARG A 260 -26.72 -5.11 0.66
CA ARG A 260 -27.55 -5.14 -0.55
C ARG A 260 -26.92 -4.30 -1.64
N ILE A 261 -26.82 -4.87 -2.83
CA ILE A 261 -26.35 -4.16 -4.03
C ILE A 261 -27.59 -3.74 -4.81
N PRO A 262 -27.74 -2.46 -5.18
CA PRO A 262 -28.86 -2.01 -6.00
C PRO A 262 -28.87 -2.67 -7.38
N ILE A 263 -30.06 -2.77 -7.98
CA ILE A 263 -30.22 -3.31 -9.34
C ILE A 263 -29.41 -2.49 -10.37
N SER A 264 -29.28 -1.17 -10.17
CA SER A 264 -28.45 -0.31 -11.01
C SER A 264 -26.97 -0.73 -11.03
N THR A 265 -26.44 -1.18 -9.89
CA THR A 265 -25.04 -1.62 -9.74
C THR A 265 -24.82 -3.06 -10.19
N HIS A 266 -25.87 -3.88 -10.32
CA HIS A 266 -25.75 -5.29 -10.72
C HIS A 266 -25.08 -5.47 -12.08
N GLU A 267 -25.25 -4.55 -13.02
CA GLU A 267 -24.63 -4.67 -14.35
C GLU A 267 -23.11 -4.51 -14.28
N SER A 268 -22.63 -3.45 -13.61
CA SER A 268 -21.20 -3.20 -13.36
C SER A 268 -20.57 -4.37 -12.60
N PHE A 269 -21.25 -4.84 -11.56
CA PHE A 269 -20.77 -5.94 -10.74
C PHE A 269 -20.69 -7.25 -11.53
N ARG A 270 -21.73 -7.57 -12.31
CA ARG A 270 -21.73 -8.74 -13.19
C ARG A 270 -20.61 -8.67 -14.23
N LYS A 271 -20.40 -7.51 -14.86
CA LYS A 271 -19.29 -7.30 -15.80
C LYS A 271 -17.94 -7.56 -15.11
N ALA A 272 -17.77 -7.11 -13.87
CA ALA A 272 -16.55 -7.35 -13.10
C ALA A 272 -16.35 -8.85 -12.79
N ILE A 273 -17.39 -9.58 -12.37
CA ILE A 273 -17.34 -11.04 -12.17
C ILE A 273 -17.01 -11.77 -13.48
N ASP A 274 -17.73 -11.46 -14.56
CA ASP A 274 -17.59 -12.11 -15.86
C ASP A 274 -16.19 -11.87 -16.48
N SER A 275 -15.52 -10.77 -16.11
CA SER A 275 -14.15 -10.47 -16.53
C SER A 275 -13.12 -11.46 -15.97
N ARG A 276 -13.39 -12.07 -14.80
CA ARG A 276 -12.48 -12.94 -14.05
C ARG A 276 -11.13 -12.31 -13.72
N LEU A 277 -11.07 -10.98 -13.68
CA LEU A 277 -9.84 -10.25 -13.37
C LEU A 277 -9.61 -10.07 -11.86
N PHE A 278 -10.64 -10.29 -11.06
CA PHE A 278 -10.62 -10.12 -9.61
C PHE A 278 -10.77 -11.47 -8.88
N THR A 279 -10.11 -11.61 -7.74
CA THR A 279 -10.27 -12.78 -6.86
C THR A 279 -11.23 -12.56 -5.73
N GLU A 280 -11.40 -11.31 -5.31
CA GLU A 280 -12.24 -10.93 -4.18
C GLU A 280 -13.01 -9.66 -4.53
N PHE A 281 -14.23 -9.54 -4.02
CA PHE A 281 -15.08 -8.38 -4.17
C PHE A 281 -15.41 -7.80 -2.80
N LEU A 282 -15.17 -6.51 -2.66
CA LEU A 282 -15.20 -5.78 -1.40
C LEU A 282 -16.18 -4.63 -1.50
N VAL A 283 -16.88 -4.33 -0.42
CA VAL A 283 -17.64 -3.10 -0.28
C VAL A 283 -17.03 -2.28 0.85
N CYS A 284 -16.77 -1.01 0.58
CA CYS A 284 -16.44 -0.02 1.60
C CYS A 284 -17.68 0.82 1.89
N SER A 285 -18.12 0.85 3.15
CA SER A 285 -19.22 1.68 3.63
C SER A 285 -18.65 2.90 4.36
N LEU A 286 -19.03 4.11 3.94
CA LEU A 286 -18.63 5.37 4.56
C LEU A 286 -19.78 5.97 5.37
N TYR A 287 -19.46 6.51 6.55
CA TYR A 287 -20.42 7.14 7.45
C TYR A 287 -19.95 8.56 7.82
N ASP A 288 -20.88 9.52 7.76
CA ASP A 288 -20.61 10.96 7.91
C ASP A 288 -20.28 11.42 9.34
N ASP A 289 -20.63 10.67 10.39
CA ASP A 289 -20.31 11.06 11.77
C ASP A 289 -20.43 9.88 12.77
N TRP A 290 -19.56 9.88 13.77
CA TRP A 290 -19.78 9.15 15.03
C TRP A 290 -20.51 10.09 15.98
N ASP A 291 -21.84 10.11 15.94
CA ASP A 291 -22.57 10.69 17.06
C ASP A 291 -22.42 9.70 18.23
N ASP A 292 -21.55 10.02 19.21
CA ASP A 292 -21.16 9.13 20.33
C ASP A 292 -22.35 8.59 21.13
N GLU A 293 -23.55 9.16 20.96
CA GLU A 293 -24.79 8.77 21.63
C GLU A 293 -25.77 7.96 20.74
N ALA A 294 -25.54 7.84 19.44
CA ALA A 294 -26.47 7.23 18.51
C ALA A 294 -26.22 5.71 18.35
N THR A 295 -27.07 4.91 18.97
CA THR A 295 -27.22 3.46 18.68
C THR A 295 -27.85 3.18 17.30
N THR A 296 -28.13 4.22 16.52
CA THR A 296 -28.64 4.14 15.16
C THR A 296 -27.53 4.55 14.20
N LEU A 297 -27.01 3.59 13.43
CA LEU A 297 -26.16 3.83 12.26
C LEU A 297 -26.75 5.00 11.45
N GLY A 298 -25.89 5.97 11.11
CA GLY A 298 -26.27 7.23 10.47
C GLY A 298 -27.16 7.04 9.25
N THR A 299 -28.04 8.01 8.98
CA THR A 299 -29.00 7.97 7.86
C THR A 299 -28.36 8.20 6.49
N ASN A 300 -27.11 8.64 6.45
CA ASN A 300 -26.33 8.79 5.22
C ASN A 300 -25.17 7.78 5.24
N CYS A 301 -25.23 6.81 4.35
CA CYS A 301 -24.15 5.86 4.12
C CYS A 301 -23.91 5.74 2.62
N ASP A 302 -22.67 5.98 2.22
CA ASP A 302 -22.17 5.77 0.86
C ASP A 302 -21.45 4.43 0.78
N TYR A 303 -21.70 3.69 -0.29
CA TYR A 303 -21.12 2.38 -0.55
C TYR A 303 -20.26 2.43 -1.81
N TYR A 304 -19.08 1.84 -1.73
CA TYR A 304 -18.14 1.73 -2.83
C TYR A 304 -17.79 0.26 -3.05
N LEU A 305 -18.14 -0.27 -4.22
CA LEU A 305 -17.81 -1.65 -4.62
C LEU A 305 -16.47 -1.68 -5.33
N PHE A 306 -15.63 -2.60 -4.89
CA PHE A 306 -14.31 -2.83 -5.43
C PHE A 306 -14.07 -4.29 -5.81
N GLY A 307 -13.22 -4.50 -6.82
CA GLY A 307 -12.57 -5.77 -7.11
C GLY A 307 -11.11 -5.75 -6.66
N ALA A 308 -10.66 -6.80 -5.98
CA ALA A 308 -9.25 -6.98 -5.59
C ALA A 308 -8.53 -7.92 -6.57
N SER A 309 -7.30 -7.56 -6.92
CA SER A 309 -6.47 -8.34 -7.85
C SER A 309 -5.91 -9.61 -7.18
N PRO A 310 -5.79 -10.73 -7.91
CA PRO A 310 -5.20 -11.99 -7.43
C PRO A 310 -3.78 -11.88 -6.85
N LEU A 311 -3.02 -10.88 -7.30
CA LEU A 311 -1.58 -10.82 -7.06
C LEU A 311 -1.14 -9.71 -6.11
N ASP A 312 -2.07 -8.93 -5.55
CA ASP A 312 -1.70 -7.69 -4.84
C ASP A 312 -2.17 -7.65 -3.39
N ASP A 313 -1.36 -7.02 -2.54
CA ASP A 313 -1.52 -6.99 -1.10
C ASP A 313 -2.26 -5.74 -0.58
N GLY A 314 -2.91 -4.99 -1.48
CA GLY A 314 -3.65 -3.78 -1.12
C GLY A 314 -4.28 -2.95 -2.24
N SER A 315 -3.99 -3.16 -3.54
CA SER A 315 -4.73 -2.43 -4.59
C SER A 315 -6.15 -2.98 -4.73
N VAL A 316 -7.08 -2.04 -4.83
CA VAL A 316 -8.49 -2.30 -5.12
C VAL A 316 -8.86 -1.55 -6.39
N PHE A 317 -9.85 -2.03 -7.12
CA PHE A 317 -10.29 -1.43 -8.37
C PHE A 317 -11.75 -1.08 -8.27
N PHE A 318 -12.07 0.17 -8.54
CA PHE A 318 -13.42 0.68 -8.43
C PHE A 318 -14.31 0.03 -9.47
N VAL A 319 -15.43 -0.52 -9.00
CA VAL A 319 -16.46 -1.15 -9.84
C VAL A 319 -17.67 -0.23 -9.93
N ASP A 320 -18.18 0.25 -8.80
CA ASP A 320 -19.35 1.12 -8.75
C ASP A 320 -19.53 1.76 -7.36
N ALA A 321 -20.45 2.71 -7.24
CA ALA A 321 -20.87 3.29 -5.96
C ALA A 321 -22.39 3.50 -5.90
N TRP A 322 -22.94 3.51 -4.68
CA TRP A 322 -24.35 3.85 -4.44
C TRP A 322 -24.54 4.39 -3.02
N THR A 323 -25.71 4.95 -2.75
CA THR A 323 -26.12 5.44 -1.43
C THR A 323 -27.23 4.56 -0.85
N ILE A 324 -27.45 4.65 0.46
CA ILE A 324 -28.57 3.93 1.10
C ILE A 324 -29.95 4.29 0.51
N ASN A 325 -30.10 5.46 -0.09
CA ASN A 325 -31.35 5.90 -0.73
C ASN A 325 -31.62 5.20 -2.07
N ASP A 326 -30.64 4.48 -2.62
CA ASP A 326 -30.76 3.73 -3.88
C ASP A 326 -31.30 2.30 -3.67
N LEU A 327 -31.52 1.87 -2.42
CA LEU A 327 -31.99 0.52 -2.03
C LEU A 327 -33.51 0.42 -1.86
#